data_AF-A0A969WHZ3-F1
#
_entry.id   AF-A0A969WHZ3-F1
#
_cell.length_a   1.000
_cell.length_b   1.000
_cell.length_c   1.000
_cell.angle_alpha   90.00
_cell.angle_beta   90.00
_cell.angle_gamma   90.00
#
_symmetry.space_group_name_H-M   'P 1'
#
loop_
_entity.id
_entity.type
_entity.pdbx_description
1 polymer ?
#
loop_
_entity_poly.entity_id
_entity_poly.type
_entity_poly.pdbx_seq_one_letter_code
_entity_poly.pdbx_strand_id
1 'polypeptide(L)' 'MKIRYFSDTDTVYLELSDKPVAETVDLNENTILDLDADGNLVAITLEHARESASIHDFSFQQIMSEQLQPVV' A
#
# COMPACT_ATOMS: atom_id res chain seq x y z
N MET A 1 -1.06 -11.17 -0.42
CA MET A 1 -1.16 -9.80 0.12
C MET A 1 -1.36 -9.84 1.63
N LYS A 2 -0.61 -9.03 2.38
CA LYS A 2 -0.77 -8.84 3.82
C LYS A 2 -0.77 -7.35 4.14
N ILE A 3 -1.60 -6.94 5.09
CA ILE A 3 -1.63 -5.57 5.59
C ILE A 3 -1.37 -5.62 7.08
N ARG A 4 -0.41 -4.83 7.55
CA ARG A 4 -0.02 -4.74 8.95
C ARG A 4 0.03 -3.28 9.35
N TYR A 5 -0.58 -2.97 10.49
CA TYR A 5 -0.48 -1.65 11.11
C TYR A 5 0.32 -1.79 12.41
N PHE A 6 1.38 -1.00 12.52
CA PHE A 6 2.27 -0.92 13.68
C PHE A 6 1.91 0.37 14.43
N SER A 7 1.11 0.24 15.49
CA SER A 7 0.56 1.38 16.22
C SER A 7 1.60 2.13 17.05
N ASP A 8 2.72 1.49 17.37
CA ASP A 8 3.86 2.06 18.08
C ASP A 8 4.60 3.09 17.23
N THR A 9 4.74 2.85 15.93
CA THR A 9 5.40 3.76 14.98
C THR A 9 4.44 4.51 14.07
N ASP A 10 3.14 4.23 14.16
CA ASP A 10 2.12 4.79 13.27
C ASP A 10 2.41 4.48 11.80
N THR A 11 2.68 3.20 11.51
CA THR A 11 3.15 2.75 10.19
C THR A 11 2.25 1.65 9.63
N VAL A 12 1.87 1.78 8.35
CA VAL A 12 1.26 0.69 7.57
C VAL A 12 2.32 0.03 6.72
N TYR A 13 2.34 -1.30 6.74
CA TYR A 13 3.07 -2.11 5.78
C TYR A 13 2.08 -2.95 4.96
N LEU A 14 2.05 -2.68 3.65
CA LEU A 14 1.30 -3.44 2.66
C LEU A 14 2.28 -4.33 1.88
N GLU A 15 2.20 -5.63 2.09
CA GLU A 15 2.97 -6.63 1.34
C GLU A 15 2.11 -7.17 0.19
N LEU A 16 2.50 -6.91 -1.05
CA LEU A 16 1.76 -7.33 -2.25
C LEU A 16 2.19 -8.73 -2.71
N SER A 17 3.48 -9.01 -2.69
CA SER A 17 4.06 -10.31 -3.07
C SER A 17 5.13 -10.79 -2.08
N ASP A 18 5.51 -12.06 -2.17
CA ASP A 18 6.58 -12.71 -1.41
C ASP A 18 7.92 -12.74 -2.18
N LYS A 19 7.99 -12.01 -3.30
CA LYS A 19 9.22 -11.88 -4.08
C LYS A 19 10.30 -11.13 -3.29
N PRO A 20 11.59 -11.39 -3.56
CA PRO A 20 12.68 -10.64 -2.94
C PRO A 20 12.67 -9.18 -3.42
N VAL A 21 12.90 -8.27 -2.47
CA VAL A 21 13.14 -6.84 -2.75
C VAL A 21 14.53 -6.71 -3.37
N ALA A 22 14.60 -6.05 -4.53
CA ALA A 22 15.84 -5.69 -5.19
C ALA A 22 16.17 -4.20 -5.03
N GLU A 23 15.14 -3.35 -4.89
CA GLU A 23 15.29 -1.90 -4.75
C GLU A 23 14.25 -1.35 -3.77
N THR A 24 14.65 -0.38 -2.96
CA THR A 24 13.75 0.39 -2.09
C THR A 24 13.85 1.86 -2.49
N VAL A 25 12.69 2.49 -2.73
CA VAL A 25 12.58 3.85 -3.26
C VAL A 25 11.70 4.69 -2.34
N ASP A 26 12.21 5.85 -1.91
CA ASP A 26 11.40 6.86 -1.24
C ASP A 26 10.53 7.58 -2.29
N LEU A 27 9.21 7.37 -2.23
CA LEU A 27 8.27 8.07 -3.10
C LEU A 27 8.04 9.51 -2.62
N ASN A 28 7.93 9.68 -1.30
CA ASN A 28 7.83 10.96 -0.60
C ASN A 28 8.26 10.78 0.87
N GLU A 29 8.16 11.86 1.66
CA GLU A 29 8.56 11.87 3.08
C GLU A 29 7.94 10.75 3.93
N ASN A 30 6.75 10.27 3.60
CA ASN A 30 5.99 9.30 4.39
C ASN A 30 5.69 8.00 3.63
N THR A 31 6.26 7.79 2.45
CA THR A 31 5.92 6.63 1.60
C THR A 31 7.15 6.02 0.98
N ILE A 32 7.35 4.72 1.24
CA ILE A 32 8.45 3.92 0.71
C ILE A 32 7.86 2.80 -0.15
N LEU A 33 8.49 2.55 -1.30
CA LEU A 33 8.15 1.47 -2.23
C LEU A 33 9.28 0.45 -2.27
N ASP A 34 8.95 -0.82 -2.10
CA ASP A 34 9.87 -1.92 -2.35
C ASP A 34 9.56 -2.55 -3.70
N LEU A 35 10.58 -2.69 -4.55
CA LEU A 35 10.48 -3.22 -5.92
C LEU A 35 11.29 -4.52 -6.06
N ASP A 36 10.81 -5.45 -6.90
CA ASP A 36 11.56 -6.63 -7.32
C ASP A 36 12.57 -6.28 -8.44
N ALA A 37 13.37 -7.26 -8.86
CA ALA A 37 14.41 -7.06 -9.88
C ALA A 37 13.87 -6.65 -11.26
N ASP A 38 12.57 -6.86 -11.52
CA ASP A 38 11.89 -6.47 -12.74
C ASP A 38 11.17 -5.10 -12.59
N GLY A 39 11.32 -4.45 -11.43
CA GLY A 39 10.68 -3.17 -11.10
C GLY A 39 9.22 -3.30 -10.66
N ASN A 40 8.73 -4.51 -10.35
CA ASN A 40 7.37 -4.68 -9.85
C ASN A 40 7.28 -4.42 -8.35
N LEU A 41 6.17 -3.86 -7.91
CA LEU A 41 5.89 -3.57 -6.51
C LEU A 41 5.79 -4.85 -5.65
N VAL A 42 6.67 -4.94 -4.66
CA VAL A 42 6.70 -5.99 -3.63
C VAL A 42 5.94 -5.54 -2.40
N ALA A 43 6.23 -4.34 -1.90
CA ALA A 43 5.59 -3.79 -0.71
C ALA A 43 5.53 -2.25 -0.70
N ILE A 44 4.68 -1.72 0.17
CA ILE A 44 4.56 -0.29 0.44
C ILE A 44 4.63 -0.08 1.96
N THR A 45 5.46 0.85 2.40
CA THR A 45 5.45 1.36 3.77
C THR A 45 4.87 2.77 3.77
N LEU A 46 3.87 3.01 4.60
CA LEU A 46 3.28 4.33 4.83
C LEU A 46 3.52 4.73 6.28
N GLU A 47 4.27 5.80 6.50
CA GLU A 47 4.50 6.39 7.82
C GLU A 47 3.47 7.48 8.13
N HIS A 48 3.36 7.85 9.41
CA HIS A 48 2.37 8.81 9.89
C HIS A 48 0.95 8.43 9.41
N ALA A 49 0.62 7.14 9.52
CA ALA A 49 -0.54 6.56 8.86
C ALA A 49 -1.85 7.16 9.36
N ARG A 50 -1.96 7.62 10.61
CA ARG A 50 -3.12 8.36 11.13
C ARG A 50 -3.40 9.69 10.44
N GLU A 51 -2.36 10.36 9.92
CA GLU A 51 -2.47 11.63 9.19
C GLU A 51 -2.65 11.40 7.69
N SER A 52 -1.93 10.40 7.15
CA SER A 52 -1.89 10.09 5.72
C SER A 52 -3.08 9.24 5.24
N ALA A 53 -3.68 8.45 6.13
CA ALA A 53 -4.84 7.60 5.85
C ALA A 53 -5.80 7.65 7.04
N SER A 54 -7.13 7.61 6.80
CA SER A 54 -8.08 7.38 7.89
C SER A 54 -7.98 5.92 8.33
N ILE A 55 -6.88 5.55 9.00
CA ILE A 55 -6.53 4.15 9.27
C ILE A 55 -7.52 3.44 10.20
N HIS A 56 -8.33 4.23 10.91
CA HIS A 56 -9.43 3.72 11.70
C HIS A 56 -10.53 3.07 10.86
N ASP A 57 -10.62 3.39 9.56
CA ASP A 57 -11.66 2.91 8.64
C ASP A 57 -11.05 2.22 7.41
N PHE A 58 -10.27 1.15 7.62
CA PHE A 58 -9.80 0.32 6.51
C PHE A 58 -10.97 -0.45 5.87
N SER A 59 -11.12 -0.32 4.55
CA SER A 59 -12.09 -1.09 3.77
C SER A 59 -11.45 -1.66 2.50
N PHE A 60 -11.93 -2.83 2.09
CA PHE A 60 -11.54 -3.48 0.84
C PHE A 60 -12.80 -3.79 0.04
N GLN A 61 -12.81 -3.36 -1.22
CA GLN A 61 -13.90 -3.64 -2.15
C GLN A 61 -13.33 -4.20 -3.45
N GLN A 62 -13.79 -5.38 -3.84
CA GLN A 62 -13.53 -5.91 -5.17
C GLN A 62 -14.59 -5.34 -6.13
N ILE A 63 -14.18 -4.42 -7.00
CA ILE A 63 -15.05 -3.88 -8.04
C ILE A 63 -14.98 -4.79 -9.26
N MET A 64 -16.07 -5.51 -9.54
CA MET A 64 -16.24 -6.24 -10.80
C MET A 64 -16.47 -5.22 -11.93
N SER A 65 -15.93 -5.50 -13.12
CA SER A 65 -15.97 -4.59 -14.29
C SER A 65 -17.37 -4.28 -14.85
N GLU A 66 -18.45 -4.77 -14.25
CA GLU A 66 -19.83 -4.57 -14.71
C GLU A 66 -20.54 -3.35 -14.09
N GLN A 67 -19.87 -2.51 -13.29
CA GLN A 67 -20.48 -1.34 -12.63
C GLN A 67 -19.92 0.02 -13.05
N LEU A 68 -19.15 0.10 -14.15
CA LEU A 68 -18.93 1.38 -14.82
C LEU A 68 -20.17 1.70 -15.67
N GLN A 69 -21.28 2.08 -15.03
CA GLN A 69 -22.32 2.82 -15.75
C GLN A 69 -21.71 4.17 -16.13
N PRO A 70 -21.81 4.61 -17.40
CA PRO A 70 -21.37 5.94 -17.78
C PRO A 70 -22.20 6.96 -17.01
N VAL A 71 -21.53 7.83 -16.26
CA VAL A 71 -22.14 9.07 -15.77
C VAL A 71 -22.44 9.90 -17.02
N VAL A 72 -23.72 10.11 -17.31
CA VAL A 72 -24.21 10.97 -18.40
C VAL A 72 -24.01 12.43 -18.06
#